data_AF-A0A9Q1R7J5-F1
#
_entry.id   AF-A0A9Q1R7J5-F1
#
_cell.length_a   1.000
_cell.length_b   1.000
_cell.length_c   1.000
_cell.angle_alpha   90.00
_cell.angle_beta   90.00
_cell.angle_gamma   90.00
#
_symmetry.space_group_name_H-M   'P 1'
#
loop_
_entity.id
_entity.type
_entity.pdbx_description
1 polymer ?
#
loop_
_entity_poly.entity_id
_entity_poly.type
_entity_poly.pdbx_seq_one_letter_code
_entity_poly.pdbx_strand_id
1 'polypeptide(L)'
;MQNAEELLNPTGEEKSDWLDLIDDVRDKLVIPVGPRFQVDIPDWTNSRNEDKCKYKEDESETSKWLGTPVWPTDNLENKEVNEELIGKGRNERCPCKSPGSVECVKTHVKEERMKLKSELGTAFNAWNFDEMGEEVSNLWNAEEQKKFSSLVKMNRISKSKSLLKPALASFPNKTRKNYCDFAHYFVLLLWLF
;
A
#
# COMPACT_ATOMS: atom_id res chain seq x y z
N MET A 1 -33.78 -2.07 72.69
CA MET A 1 -33.52 -0.76 72.05
C MET A 1 -32.81 -1.03 70.74
N GLN A 2 -33.21 -0.31 69.71
CA GLN A 2 -33.01 -0.56 68.28
C GLN A 2 -31.58 -0.27 67.77
N ASN A 3 -31.37 -0.65 66.50
CA ASN A 3 -30.32 -0.29 65.53
C ASN A 3 -29.05 -1.16 65.58
N ALA A 4 -28.38 -1.52 64.49
CA ALA A 4 -28.44 -1.24 63.05
C ALA A 4 -28.01 -2.56 62.34
N GLU A 5 -28.15 -2.85 61.05
CA GLU A 5 -27.83 -2.10 59.84
C GLU A 5 -28.25 -3.04 58.69
N GLU A 6 -29.37 -2.76 58.02
CA GLU A 6 -29.77 -3.47 56.80
C GLU A 6 -29.27 -2.63 55.62
N LEU A 7 -28.08 -2.95 55.12
CA LEU A 7 -27.48 -2.27 53.98
C LEU A 7 -28.10 -2.79 52.68
N LEU A 8 -28.71 -1.83 51.98
CA LEU A 8 -29.35 -1.93 50.68
C LEU A 8 -28.47 -2.63 49.63
N ASN A 9 -29.12 -3.52 48.87
CA ASN A 9 -28.58 -4.22 47.70
C ASN A 9 -28.03 -3.26 46.62
N PRO A 10 -27.00 -3.67 45.87
CA PRO A 10 -26.28 -2.81 44.94
C PRO A 10 -27.05 -2.62 43.62
N THR A 11 -27.18 -1.34 43.24
CA THR A 11 -27.08 -0.80 41.88
C THR A 11 -27.49 -1.74 40.75
N GLY A 12 -28.75 -1.59 40.29
CA GLY A 12 -29.12 -1.92 38.93
C GLY A 12 -28.38 -0.99 37.98
N GLU A 13 -27.27 -1.46 37.41
CA GLU A 13 -26.66 -0.86 36.24
C GLU A 13 -27.62 -1.04 35.06
N GLU A 14 -28.38 0.01 34.79
CA GLU A 14 -29.12 0.19 33.56
C GLU A 14 -28.09 0.19 32.42
N LYS A 15 -28.01 -0.95 31.72
CA LYS A 15 -27.26 -1.07 30.47
C LYS A 15 -27.93 -0.14 29.47
N SER A 16 -27.53 1.12 29.48
CA SER A 16 -27.75 2.04 28.36
C SER A 16 -27.22 1.33 27.12
N ASP A 17 -28.16 1.03 26.24
CA ASP A 17 -27.93 0.22 25.07
C ASP A 17 -26.96 0.99 24.19
N TRP A 18 -25.72 0.50 24.05
CA TRP A 18 -24.71 1.12 23.18
C TRP A 18 -25.23 1.31 21.74
N LEU A 19 -26.28 0.58 21.36
CA LEU A 19 -27.00 0.70 20.11
C LEU A 19 -27.75 2.04 19.98
N ASP A 20 -28.32 2.58 21.05
CA ASP A 20 -29.03 3.87 21.02
C ASP A 20 -28.05 5.03 20.75
N LEU A 21 -26.80 4.92 21.22
CA LEU A 21 -25.76 5.92 20.99
C LEU A 21 -25.22 5.89 19.55
N ILE A 22 -25.24 4.73 18.88
CA ILE A 22 -24.82 4.58 17.47
C ILE A 22 -25.88 5.17 16.53
N ASP A 23 -27.15 5.16 16.94
CA ASP A 23 -28.23 5.71 16.12
C ASP A 23 -28.31 7.24 16.20
N ASP A 24 -27.96 7.83 17.36
CA ASP A 24 -28.06 9.29 17.59
C ASP A 24 -26.83 10.08 17.08
N VAL A 25 -25.62 9.51 17.07
CA VAL A 25 -24.42 10.18 16.51
C VAL A 25 -24.41 10.17 14.97
N ARG A 26 -25.36 9.46 14.37
CA ARG A 26 -25.67 9.60 12.94
C ARG A 26 -26.68 10.71 12.75
N ASP A 27 -26.39 11.89 13.32
CA ASP A 27 -26.79 13.17 12.76
C ASP A 27 -26.68 13.03 11.25
N LYS A 28 -27.84 12.92 10.61
CA LYS A 28 -28.01 12.45 9.23
C LYS A 28 -27.13 13.33 8.35
N LEU A 29 -25.96 12.85 7.96
CA LEU A 29 -25.16 13.48 6.94
C LEU A 29 -26.05 13.56 5.69
N VAL A 30 -26.58 14.75 5.43
CA VAL A 30 -27.44 15.00 4.28
C VAL A 30 -26.52 14.94 3.07
N ILE A 31 -26.73 13.96 2.19
CA ILE A 31 -26.07 13.92 0.90
C ILE A 31 -26.67 15.05 0.07
N PRO A 32 -25.93 16.13 -0.24
CA PRO A 32 -26.50 17.25 -0.96
C PRO A 32 -26.74 16.84 -2.42
N VAL A 33 -27.99 16.99 -2.87
CA VAL A 33 -28.41 16.69 -4.25
C VAL A 33 -28.74 18.01 -4.94
N GLY A 34 -28.29 18.18 -6.18
CA GLY A 34 -28.57 19.34 -7.01
C GLY A 34 -27.41 19.73 -7.92
N PRO A 35 -27.60 20.71 -8.83
CA PRO A 35 -26.62 21.06 -9.87
C PRO A 35 -25.24 21.49 -9.37
N ARG A 36 -25.13 21.92 -8.10
CA ARG A 36 -23.86 22.31 -7.47
C ARG A 36 -23.12 21.15 -6.82
N PHE A 37 -23.74 19.98 -6.75
CA PHE A 37 -23.26 18.80 -6.01
C PHE A 37 -23.23 17.54 -6.88
N GLN A 38 -23.89 17.56 -8.04
CA GLN A 38 -23.91 16.49 -9.01
C GLN A 38 -23.10 16.90 -10.25
N VAL A 39 -22.43 15.93 -10.85
CA VAL A 39 -21.77 16.11 -12.14
C VAL A 39 -22.81 15.97 -13.25
N ASP A 40 -22.68 16.77 -14.31
CA ASP A 40 -23.44 16.55 -15.54
C ASP A 40 -23.01 15.21 -16.14
N ILE A 41 -23.95 14.27 -16.21
CA ILE A 41 -23.70 12.96 -16.80
C ILE A 41 -23.89 13.12 -18.32
N PRO A 42 -22.83 12.94 -19.12
CA PRO A 42 -22.95 13.00 -20.57
C PRO A 42 -23.83 11.85 -21.08
N ASP A 43 -24.57 12.09 -22.16
CA ASP A 43 -25.33 11.04 -22.82
C ASP A 43 -24.40 9.88 -23.20
N TRP A 44 -24.85 8.64 -22.96
CA TRP A 44 -24.07 7.46 -23.29
C TRP A 44 -23.91 7.32 -24.81
N THR A 45 -22.72 7.64 -25.32
CA THR A 45 -22.35 7.39 -26.71
C THR A 45 -21.93 5.94 -26.89
N ASN A 46 -22.88 5.09 -27.31
CA ASN A 46 -22.61 3.70 -27.68
C ASN A 46 -22.04 3.65 -29.09
N SER A 47 -20.81 4.12 -29.31
CA SER A 47 -20.12 3.92 -30.58
C SER A 47 -18.69 3.45 -30.35
N ARG A 48 -18.52 2.13 -30.53
CA ARG A 48 -17.24 1.48 -30.81
C ARG A 48 -16.73 1.78 -32.23
N ASN A 49 -17.24 2.84 -32.85
CA ASN A 49 -16.79 3.33 -34.13
C ASN A 49 -15.95 4.56 -33.82
N GLU A 50 -14.67 4.42 -34.13
CA GLU A 50 -13.69 5.49 -34.21
C GLU A 50 -14.32 6.72 -34.89
N ASP A 51 -13.92 7.88 -34.39
CA ASP A 51 -14.24 9.22 -34.86
C ASP A 51 -15.45 9.92 -34.22
N LYS A 52 -15.07 10.76 -33.24
CA LYS A 52 -15.73 12.00 -32.81
C LYS A 52 -16.88 11.82 -31.83
N CYS A 53 -16.51 11.63 -30.56
CA CYS A 53 -17.25 12.24 -29.47
C CYS A 53 -17.46 13.73 -29.81
N LYS A 54 -18.72 14.18 -29.90
CA LYS A 54 -19.09 15.57 -30.22
C LYS A 54 -18.78 16.56 -29.09
N TYR A 55 -17.75 16.32 -28.30
CA TYR A 55 -17.11 17.37 -27.52
C TYR A 55 -16.08 18.00 -28.43
N LYS A 56 -16.42 19.16 -29.00
CA LYS A 56 -15.41 20.08 -29.53
C LYS A 56 -14.65 20.69 -28.34
N GLU A 57 -13.95 19.85 -27.61
CA GLU A 57 -12.87 20.24 -26.73
C GLU A 57 -11.66 19.53 -27.31
N ASP A 58 -10.93 20.29 -28.12
CA ASP A 58 -9.51 20.15 -28.42
C ASP A 58 -8.95 18.79 -27.96
N GLU A 59 -9.00 17.75 -28.81
CA GLU A 59 -8.46 16.40 -28.48
C GLU A 59 -6.97 16.46 -28.04
N SER A 60 -6.31 17.59 -28.31
CA SER A 60 -5.00 18.02 -27.79
C SER A 60 -4.95 18.18 -26.25
N GLU A 61 -6.01 18.65 -25.60
CA GLU A 61 -6.02 19.00 -24.16
C GLU A 61 -6.23 17.79 -23.24
N THR A 62 -6.92 16.73 -23.66
CA THR A 62 -7.20 15.57 -22.78
C THR A 62 -6.08 14.54 -22.79
N SER A 63 -5.39 14.37 -23.92
CA SER A 63 -4.27 13.44 -24.03
C SER A 63 -3.12 13.75 -23.08
N LYS A 64 -2.93 15.01 -22.66
CA LYS A 64 -1.90 15.40 -21.67
C LYS A 64 -2.17 14.85 -20.26
N TRP A 65 -3.41 14.47 -19.97
CA TRP A 65 -3.85 13.94 -18.67
C TRP A 65 -3.91 12.42 -18.63
N LEU A 66 -3.88 11.73 -19.77
CA LEU A 66 -3.95 10.27 -19.87
C LEU A 66 -2.64 9.57 -19.49
N GLY A 67 -1.61 10.33 -19.15
CA GLY A 67 -0.28 9.81 -18.85
C GLY A 67 0.41 9.23 -20.08
N THR A 68 1.67 8.84 -19.91
CA THR A 68 2.43 8.17 -20.98
C THR A 68 2.49 6.68 -20.67
N PRO A 69 2.09 5.80 -21.61
CA PRO A 69 2.26 4.37 -21.41
C PRO A 69 3.75 4.04 -21.30
N VAL A 70 4.11 3.33 -20.23
CA VAL A 70 5.51 2.94 -19.94
C VAL A 70 5.76 1.47 -20.30
N TRP A 71 4.70 0.65 -20.33
CA TRP A 71 4.73 -0.78 -20.65
C TRP A 71 3.32 -1.25 -21.07
N PRO A 72 3.17 -2.20 -22.01
CA PRO A 72 4.21 -2.86 -22.80
C PRO A 72 4.86 -1.90 -23.79
N THR A 73 6.12 -2.15 -24.14
CA THR A 73 6.76 -1.44 -25.27
C THR A 73 6.35 -2.13 -26.57
N ASP A 74 6.33 -1.41 -27.70
CA ASP A 74 5.91 -1.92 -29.02
C ASP A 74 6.55 -3.26 -29.43
N ASN A 75 7.73 -3.57 -28.87
CA ASN A 75 8.46 -4.82 -29.10
C ASN A 75 7.95 -6.02 -28.28
N LEU A 76 6.99 -5.84 -27.38
CA LEU A 76 6.51 -6.84 -26.41
C LEU A 76 5.11 -7.38 -26.75
N GLU A 77 4.40 -6.75 -27.68
CA GLU A 77 3.03 -7.16 -28.08
C GLU A 77 2.96 -8.60 -28.62
N ASN A 78 4.10 -9.19 -29.01
CA ASN A 78 4.19 -10.55 -29.54
C ASN A 78 4.78 -11.59 -28.55
N LYS A 79 4.96 -11.27 -27.27
CA LYS A 79 5.42 -12.27 -26.29
C LYS A 79 4.22 -13.05 -25.73
N GLU A 80 4.21 -14.36 -25.92
CA GLU A 80 3.29 -15.26 -25.23
C GLU A 80 3.47 -15.11 -23.72
N VAL A 81 2.46 -14.55 -23.06
CA VAL A 81 2.39 -14.50 -21.60
C VAL A 81 1.97 -15.87 -21.12
N ASN A 82 2.82 -16.52 -20.32
CA ASN A 82 2.46 -17.78 -19.69
C ASN A 82 1.50 -17.50 -18.51
N GLU A 83 0.21 -17.33 -18.82
CA GLU A 83 -0.86 -17.03 -17.87
C GLU A 83 -0.91 -18.04 -16.70
N GLU A 84 -0.47 -19.28 -16.95
CA GLU A 84 -0.49 -20.36 -15.98
C GLU A 84 0.48 -20.12 -14.80
N LEU A 85 1.45 -19.22 -14.92
CA LEU A 85 2.42 -18.91 -13.87
C LEU A 85 2.07 -17.63 -13.08
N ILE A 86 1.09 -16.84 -13.54
CA ILE A 86 0.72 -15.58 -12.89
C ILE A 86 0.11 -15.87 -11.52
N GLY A 87 0.62 -15.19 -10.48
CA GLY A 87 0.06 -15.26 -9.13
C GLY A 87 0.37 -16.54 -8.35
N LYS A 88 1.13 -17.50 -8.90
CA LYS A 88 1.49 -18.75 -8.20
C LYS A 88 2.50 -18.57 -7.05
N GLY A 89 3.13 -17.40 -6.95
CA GLY A 89 4.11 -17.11 -5.91
C GLY A 89 5.32 -18.05 -5.96
N ARG A 90 6.01 -18.21 -4.83
CA ARG A 90 7.18 -19.10 -4.75
C ARG A 90 6.72 -20.56 -4.74
N ASN A 91 7.30 -21.40 -5.59
CA ASN A 91 7.15 -22.85 -5.49
C ASN A 91 7.62 -23.34 -4.11
N GLU A 92 6.81 -24.15 -3.43
CA GLU A 92 7.15 -24.69 -2.11
C GLU A 92 8.38 -25.60 -2.17
N ARG A 93 8.62 -26.22 -3.32
CA ARG A 93 9.76 -27.09 -3.59
C ARG A 93 10.75 -26.36 -4.47
N CYS A 94 11.99 -26.27 -4.00
CA CYS A 94 13.12 -25.74 -4.76
C CYS A 94 14.31 -26.71 -4.68
N PRO A 95 15.20 -26.72 -5.69
CA PRO A 95 16.38 -27.57 -5.69
C PRO A 95 17.52 -27.04 -4.79
N CYS A 96 17.27 -25.98 -4.01
CA CYS A 96 18.27 -25.40 -3.13
C CYS A 96 18.75 -26.42 -2.08
N LYS A 97 20.02 -26.30 -1.69
CA LYS A 97 20.62 -27.14 -0.63
C LYS A 97 19.89 -27.06 0.72
N SER A 98 19.28 -25.91 1.01
CA SER A 98 18.51 -25.69 2.24
C SER A 98 17.23 -24.90 1.93
N PRO A 99 16.16 -25.59 1.47
CA PRO A 99 14.89 -24.96 1.13
C PRO A 99 14.30 -24.19 2.32
N GLY A 100 13.82 -22.98 2.07
CA GLY A 100 13.20 -22.13 3.10
C GLY A 100 14.18 -21.38 4.01
N SER A 101 15.49 -21.63 3.88
CA SER A 101 16.50 -20.78 4.55
C SER A 101 16.48 -19.34 4.01
N VAL A 102 17.03 -18.41 4.79
CA VAL A 102 17.23 -17.00 4.37
C VAL A 102 17.94 -16.94 3.02
N GLU A 103 19.00 -17.74 2.84
CA GLU A 103 19.80 -17.76 1.62
C GLU A 103 19.01 -18.29 0.41
N CYS A 104 18.16 -19.30 0.63
CA CYS A 104 17.23 -19.81 -0.38
C CYS A 104 16.24 -18.72 -0.83
N VAL A 105 15.64 -18.00 0.13
CA VAL A 105 14.72 -16.90 -0.17
C VAL A 105 15.42 -15.78 -0.95
N LYS A 106 16.59 -15.33 -0.49
CA LYS A 106 17.38 -14.30 -1.18
C LYS A 106 17.72 -14.67 -2.61
N THR A 107 18.18 -15.91 -2.82
CA THR A 107 18.53 -16.41 -4.15
C THR A 107 17.33 -16.36 -5.09
N HIS A 108 16.18 -16.89 -4.67
CA HIS A 108 14.97 -16.88 -5.49
C HIS A 108 14.41 -15.48 -5.74
N VAL A 109 14.41 -14.60 -4.74
CA VAL A 109 14.03 -13.19 -4.92
C VAL A 109 14.89 -12.52 -5.99
N LYS A 110 16.20 -12.80 -5.98
CA LYS A 110 17.13 -12.29 -6.99
C LYS A 110 16.86 -12.87 -8.38
N GLU A 111 16.61 -14.17 -8.50
CA GLU A 111 16.25 -14.83 -9.77
C GLU A 111 14.99 -14.23 -10.38
N GLU A 112 13.90 -14.15 -9.61
CA GLU A 112 12.62 -13.60 -10.08
C GLU A 112 12.74 -12.10 -10.42
N ARG A 113 13.53 -11.34 -9.66
CA ARG A 113 13.83 -9.93 -9.98
C ARG A 113 14.55 -9.80 -11.32
N MET A 114 15.50 -10.68 -11.62
CA MET A 114 16.22 -10.66 -12.89
C MET A 114 15.31 -11.01 -14.08
N LYS A 115 14.40 -11.98 -13.91
CA LYS A 115 13.35 -12.29 -14.90
C LYS A 115 12.45 -11.08 -15.14
N LEU A 116 11.93 -10.49 -14.06
CA LEU A 116 11.09 -9.29 -14.11
C LEU A 116 11.80 -8.13 -14.83
N LYS A 117 13.08 -7.90 -14.54
CA LYS A 117 13.88 -6.88 -15.22
C LYS A 117 14.03 -7.16 -16.72
N SER A 118 14.20 -8.42 -17.11
CA SER A 118 14.27 -8.83 -18.51
C SER A 118 12.93 -8.71 -19.24
N GLU A 119 11.81 -8.89 -18.54
CA GLU A 119 10.45 -8.79 -19.10
C GLU A 119 10.00 -7.34 -19.28
N LEU A 120 10.27 -6.50 -18.27
CA LEU A 120 9.88 -5.09 -18.25
C LEU A 120 10.84 -4.18 -19.01
N GLY A 121 12.12 -4.56 -19.14
CA GLY A 121 13.12 -3.74 -19.80
C GLY A 121 13.31 -2.38 -19.11
N THR A 122 13.18 -1.29 -19.88
CA THR A 122 13.31 0.09 -19.36
C THR A 122 12.20 0.46 -18.37
N ALA A 123 11.02 -0.17 -18.47
CA ALA A 123 9.91 0.04 -17.54
C ALA A 123 10.26 -0.36 -16.10
N PHE A 124 11.19 -1.31 -15.92
CA PHE A 124 11.68 -1.71 -14.61
C PHE A 124 12.23 -0.52 -13.81
N ASN A 125 13.02 0.34 -14.45
CA ASN A 125 13.57 1.53 -13.81
C ASN A 125 12.55 2.67 -13.75
N ALA A 126 11.71 2.82 -14.78
CA ALA A 126 10.68 3.87 -14.80
C ALA A 126 9.65 3.72 -13.67
N TRP A 127 9.38 2.48 -13.25
CA TRP A 127 8.54 2.17 -12.08
C TRP A 127 9.33 2.08 -10.77
N ASN A 128 10.64 2.40 -10.80
CA ASN A 128 11.56 2.35 -9.67
C ASN A 128 11.69 0.96 -9.02
N PHE A 129 11.51 -0.13 -9.78
CA PHE A 129 11.75 -1.47 -9.23
C PHE A 129 13.21 -1.69 -8.85
N ASP A 130 14.15 -0.99 -9.49
CA ASP A 130 15.56 -0.93 -9.12
C ASP A 130 15.79 -0.35 -7.72
N GLU A 131 14.93 0.56 -7.26
CA GLU A 131 14.95 1.17 -5.93
C GLU A 131 13.98 0.49 -4.93
N MET A 132 13.69 -0.80 -5.10
CA MET A 132 12.79 -1.57 -4.22
C MET A 132 13.44 -2.85 -3.68
N GLY A 133 12.96 -3.31 -2.53
CA GLY A 133 13.39 -4.57 -1.91
C GLY A 133 14.75 -4.47 -1.22
N GLU A 134 15.54 -5.55 -1.27
CA GLU A 134 16.87 -5.63 -0.63
C GLU A 134 17.84 -4.54 -1.12
N GLU A 135 17.68 -4.07 -2.37
CA GLU A 135 18.51 -2.99 -2.92
C GLU A 135 18.35 -1.66 -2.15
N VAL A 136 17.18 -1.42 -1.54
CA VAL A 136 16.96 -0.23 -0.70
C VAL A 136 17.87 -0.25 0.52
N SER A 137 18.23 -1.45 1.02
CA SER A 137 19.14 -1.57 2.15
C SER A 137 20.55 -1.05 1.82
N ASN A 138 20.98 -1.13 0.56
CA ASN A 138 22.28 -0.61 0.11
C ASN A 138 22.36 0.92 0.18
N LEU A 139 21.23 1.63 0.19
CA LEU A 139 21.14 3.08 0.36
C LEU A 139 21.26 3.53 1.82
N TRP A 140 21.33 2.59 2.76
CA TRP A 140 21.38 2.82 4.20
C TRP A 140 22.62 2.15 4.79
N ASN A 141 23.47 2.92 5.45
CA ASN A 141 24.66 2.34 6.09
C ASN A 141 24.27 1.55 7.37
N ALA A 142 25.18 0.73 7.87
CA ALA A 142 24.92 -0.15 9.01
C ALA A 142 24.46 0.60 10.28
N GLU A 143 24.95 1.82 10.52
CA GLU A 143 24.54 2.65 11.64
C GLU A 143 23.10 3.15 11.46
N GLU A 144 22.76 3.61 10.25
CA GLU A 144 21.42 4.06 9.91
C GLU A 144 20.40 2.92 10.02
N GLN A 145 20.73 1.74 9.50
CA GLN A 145 19.88 0.54 9.61
C GLN A 145 19.66 0.13 11.07
N LYS A 146 20.71 0.16 11.90
CA LYS A 146 20.61 -0.16 13.34
C LYS A 146 19.73 0.84 14.08
N LYS A 147 19.89 2.13 13.79
CA LYS A 147 19.07 3.21 14.37
C LYS A 147 17.60 3.08 13.97
N PHE A 148 17.33 2.76 12.70
CA PHE A 148 15.96 2.51 12.23
C PHE A 148 15.33 1.28 12.91
N SER A 149 16.07 0.16 13.01
CA SER A 149 15.61 -1.04 13.71
C SER A 149 15.22 -0.77 15.16
N SER A 150 16.01 0.06 15.85
CA SER A 150 15.70 0.53 17.21
C SER A 150 14.40 1.34 17.25
N LEU A 151 14.20 2.29 16.32
CA LEU A 151 13.00 3.10 16.25
C LEU A 151 11.74 2.25 15.99
N VAL A 152 11.80 1.28 15.08
CA VAL A 152 10.68 0.38 14.79
C VAL A 152 10.33 -0.47 16.02
N LYS A 153 11.33 -1.01 16.72
CA LYS A 153 11.13 -1.78 17.96
C LYS A 153 10.48 -0.92 19.05
N MET A 154 10.99 0.29 19.29
CA MET A 154 10.44 1.23 20.27
C MET A 154 9.01 1.63 19.94
N ASN A 155 8.68 1.80 18.66
CA ASN A 155 7.33 2.15 18.25
C ASN A 155 6.34 0.97 18.38
N ARG A 156 6.76 -0.24 17.98
CA ARG A 156 5.97 -1.48 18.20
C ARG A 156 5.65 -1.67 19.68
N ILE A 157 6.58 -1.34 20.57
CA ILE A 157 6.41 -1.40 22.02
C ILE A 157 5.48 -0.28 22.52
N SER A 158 5.59 0.94 21.99
CA SER A 158 4.83 2.10 22.47
C SER A 158 3.41 2.24 21.88
N LYS A 159 2.98 1.37 20.95
CA LYS A 159 1.70 1.49 20.20
C LYS A 159 1.48 2.90 19.62
N SER A 160 2.56 3.62 19.31
CA SER A 160 2.53 5.03 18.91
C SER A 160 2.19 5.19 17.42
N LYS A 161 1.17 6.00 17.12
CA LYS A 161 0.61 6.15 15.76
C LYS A 161 1.53 6.88 14.76
N SER A 162 2.65 7.51 15.17
CA SER A 162 3.51 8.24 14.22
C SER A 162 4.97 7.80 14.28
N LEU A 163 5.32 6.82 13.44
CA LEU A 163 6.70 6.42 13.15
C LEU A 163 7.49 7.46 12.34
N LEU A 164 6.75 8.27 11.57
CA LEU A 164 7.33 9.12 10.54
C LEU A 164 8.07 10.34 11.11
N LYS A 165 7.52 10.99 12.15
CA LYS A 165 8.14 12.19 12.77
C LYS A 165 9.48 11.88 13.47
N PRO A 166 9.57 10.86 14.35
CA PRO A 166 10.84 10.52 14.99
C PRO A 166 11.91 10.04 14.01
N ALA A 167 11.49 9.37 12.93
CA ALA A 167 12.41 8.92 11.90
C ALA A 167 12.98 10.09 11.08
N LEU A 168 12.15 11.03 10.62
CA LEU A 168 12.63 12.21 9.90
C LEU A 168 13.58 13.06 10.76
N ALA A 169 13.30 13.21 12.07
CA ALA A 169 14.21 13.89 12.99
C ALA A 169 15.55 13.13 13.18
N SER A 170 15.52 11.81 13.07
CA SER A 170 16.70 10.95 13.25
C SER A 170 17.60 10.89 12.01
N PHE A 171 17.09 11.24 10.84
CA PHE A 171 17.76 11.13 9.55
C PHE A 171 17.59 12.41 8.71
N PRO A 172 18.21 13.54 9.12
CA PRO A 172 18.01 14.83 8.47
C PRO A 172 18.47 14.87 7.00
N ASN A 173 19.38 13.97 6.61
CA ASN A 173 19.91 13.86 5.24
C ASN A 173 19.07 12.93 4.34
N LYS A 174 18.00 12.30 4.85
CA LYS A 174 17.16 11.38 4.08
C LYS A 174 15.82 12.06 3.76
N THR A 175 15.34 11.89 2.54
CA THR A 175 14.02 12.42 2.15
C THR A 175 12.89 11.55 2.72
N ARG A 176 11.67 12.09 2.72
CA ARG A 176 10.47 11.33 3.08
C ARG A 176 10.30 10.07 2.22
N LYS A 177 10.67 10.12 0.92
CA LYS A 177 10.62 8.97 0.01
C LYS A 177 11.58 7.87 0.49
N ASN A 178 12.85 8.20 0.75
CA ASN A 178 13.84 7.24 1.25
C ASN A 178 13.38 6.54 2.54
N TYR A 179 12.68 7.26 3.42
CA TYR A 179 12.09 6.67 4.62
C TYR A 179 10.96 5.69 4.28
N CYS A 180 10.00 6.08 3.44
CA CYS A 180 8.89 5.21 3.04
C CYS A 180 9.38 3.95 2.34
N ASP A 181 10.36 4.09 1.44
CA ASP A 181 10.95 2.97 0.70
C ASP A 181 11.66 2.00 1.65
N PHE A 182 12.45 2.52 2.60
CA PHE A 182 13.13 1.69 3.60
C PHE A 182 12.17 1.07 4.62
N ALA A 183 11.11 1.79 5.00
CA ALA A 183 10.07 1.26 5.87
C ALA A 183 9.29 0.12 5.20
N HIS A 184 8.94 0.27 3.92
CA HIS A 184 8.32 -0.81 3.15
C HIS A 184 9.25 -2.02 3.05
N TYR A 185 10.54 -1.83 2.76
CA TYR A 185 11.52 -2.92 2.80
C TYR A 185 11.57 -3.62 4.17
N PHE A 186 11.66 -2.86 5.26
CA PHE A 186 11.75 -3.41 6.62
C PHE A 186 10.48 -4.15 7.03
N VAL A 187 9.30 -3.64 6.65
CA VAL A 187 8.01 -4.32 6.88
C VAL A 187 7.96 -5.61 6.05
N LEU A 188 8.33 -5.59 4.78
CA LEU A 188 8.36 -6.80 3.94
C LEU A 188 9.31 -7.87 4.49
N LEU A 189 10.46 -7.48 5.04
CA LEU A 189 11.36 -8.41 5.75
C LEU A 189 10.72 -9.04 6.99
N LEU A 190 9.91 -8.30 7.75
CA LEU A 190 9.23 -8.81 8.94
C LEU A 190 8.01 -9.70 8.62
N TRP A 191 7.53 -9.71 7.39
CA TRP A 191 6.47 -10.62 6.93
C TRP A 191 7.02 -11.91 6.30
N LEU A 192 8.32 -11.93 5.96
CA LEU A 192 9.00 -13.10 5.40
C LEU A 192 9.61 -14.04 6.48
N PHE A 193 9.47 -13.70 7.77
CA PHE A 193 9.91 -14.48 8.95
C PHE A 193 8.86 -14.39 10.06
#